data_AF-A0A6P0UDR1-F1
#
_entry.id   AF-A0A6P0UDR1-F1
#
_cell.length_a   1.000
_cell.length_b   1.000
_cell.length_c   1.000
_cell.angle_alpha   90.00
_cell.angle_beta   90.00
_cell.angle_gamma   90.00
#
_symmetry.space_group_name_H-M   'P 1'
#
loop_
_entity.id
_entity.type
_entity.pdbx_description
1 polymer ?
#
loop_
_entity_poly.entity_id
_entity_poly.type
_entity_poly.pdbx_seq_one_letter_code
_entity_poly.pdbx_strand_id
1 'polypeptide(L)'
;MEQESKYTLKSYTLSKIILFLLTVAALAVMVNTNPVISRFLFGLPVILSGFLGIAGVVILYKGRNEPIDEKKIIAFVVNSAMVLLIVAIFISNTLY
;
A
#
# COMPACT_ATOMS: atom_id res chain seq x y z
N MET A 1 -13.05 -26.63 10.23
CA MET A 1 -13.46 -25.52 9.35
C MET A 1 -12.54 -24.35 9.67
N GLU A 2 -11.60 -24.05 8.77
CA GLU A 2 -10.72 -22.88 8.88
C GLU A 2 -11.60 -21.64 9.00
N GLN A 3 -11.49 -20.95 10.12
CA GLN A 3 -12.21 -19.70 10.34
C GLN A 3 -11.58 -18.68 9.39
N GLU A 4 -12.20 -18.45 8.22
CA GLU A 4 -11.71 -17.46 7.27
C GLU A 4 -11.55 -16.11 8.00
N SER A 5 -10.31 -15.70 8.10
CA SER A 5 -9.84 -14.49 8.77
C SER A 5 -10.42 -13.27 8.05
N LYS A 6 -11.60 -12.83 8.48
CA LYS A 6 -12.41 -11.79 7.80
C LYS A 6 -11.67 -10.46 7.70
N TYR A 7 -10.90 -10.07 8.71
CA TYR A 7 -10.13 -8.83 8.68
C TYR A 7 -8.86 -8.96 7.85
N THR A 8 -8.12 -10.06 8.00
CA THR A 8 -6.97 -10.40 7.16
C THR A 8 -7.32 -10.41 5.68
N LEU A 9 -8.42 -11.04 5.27
CA LEU A 9 -8.82 -11.11 3.86
C LEU A 9 -9.10 -9.71 3.28
N LYS A 10 -9.74 -8.84 4.05
CA LYS A 10 -9.99 -7.44 3.66
C LYS A 10 -8.68 -6.67 3.53
N SER A 11 -7.80 -6.76 4.53
CA SER A 11 -6.49 -6.09 4.52
C SER A 11 -5.58 -6.60 3.39
N TYR A 12 -5.64 -7.91 3.11
CA TYR A 12 -4.96 -8.55 2.00
C TYR A 12 -5.49 -8.08 0.64
N THR A 13 -6.80 -7.88 0.51
CA THR A 13 -7.39 -7.34 -0.71
C THR A 13 -6.91 -5.93 -0.99
N LEU A 14 -6.80 -5.09 0.04
CA LEU A 14 -6.20 -3.76 -0.09
C LEU A 14 -4.73 -3.83 -0.50
N SER A 15 -3.98 -4.79 0.04
CA SER A 15 -2.57 -5.00 -0.34
C SER A 15 -2.42 -5.36 -1.83
N LYS A 16 -3.31 -6.19 -2.37
CA LYS A 16 -3.33 -6.49 -3.81
C LYS A 16 -3.58 -5.24 -4.67
N ILE A 17 -4.49 -4.37 -4.23
CA ILE A 17 -4.77 -3.10 -4.91
C ILE A 17 -3.56 -2.17 -4.85
N ILE A 18 -2.89 -2.07 -3.69
CA ILE A 18 -1.64 -1.30 -3.54
C ILE A 18 -0.58 -1.82 -4.51
N LEU A 19 -0.34 -3.13 -4.55
CA LEU A 19 0.66 -3.73 -5.46
C LEU A 19 0.33 -3.44 -6.94
N PHE A 20 -0.95 -3.50 -7.30
CA PHE A 20 -1.38 -3.13 -8.65
C PHE A 20 -1.12 -1.66 -8.97
N LEU A 21 -1.51 -0.74 -8.07
CA LEU A 21 -1.27 0.70 -8.23
C LEU A 21 0.22 1.02 -8.36
N LEU A 22 1.07 0.39 -7.53
CA LEU A 22 2.52 0.57 -7.59
C LEU A 22 3.12 0.00 -8.89
N THR A 23 2.60 -1.13 -9.37
CA THR A 23 3.02 -1.68 -10.67
C THR A 23 2.66 -0.73 -11.81
N VAL A 24 1.45 -0.19 -11.80
CA VAL A 24 1.02 0.83 -12.77
C VAL A 24 1.89 2.08 -12.68
N ALA A 25 2.19 2.56 -11.47
CA ALA A 25 3.08 3.71 -11.26
C ALA A 25 4.47 3.48 -11.84
N ALA A 26 5.06 2.31 -11.59
CA ALA A 26 6.36 1.93 -12.10
C ALA A 26 6.37 1.88 -13.63
N LEU A 27 5.39 1.21 -14.25
CA LEU A 27 5.25 1.15 -15.71
C LEU A 27 5.05 2.53 -16.33
N ALA A 28 4.23 3.38 -15.70
CA ALA A 28 3.96 4.72 -16.19
C ALA A 28 5.21 5.63 -16.15
N VAL A 29 6.09 5.45 -15.16
CA VAL A 29 7.40 6.12 -15.11
C VAL A 29 8.33 5.60 -16.21
N MET A 30 8.37 4.28 -16.44
CA MET A 30 9.25 3.67 -17.44
C MET A 30 8.93 4.09 -18.87
N VAL A 31 7.66 4.29 -19.20
CA VAL A 31 7.21 4.58 -20.58
C VAL A 31 7.29 6.08 -20.92
N ASN A 32 7.41 6.96 -19.92
CA ASN A 32 7.17 8.38 -20.12
C ASN A 32 8.45 9.21 -20.28
N THR A 33 8.54 9.95 -21.39
CA THR A 33 9.64 10.87 -21.73
C THR A 33 9.45 12.30 -21.21
N ASN A 34 8.25 12.67 -20.72
CA ASN A 34 8.00 14.00 -20.17
C ASN A 34 8.06 14.03 -18.63
N PRO A 35 8.99 14.79 -18.02
CA PRO A 35 9.20 14.80 -16.57
C PRO A 35 8.01 15.36 -15.77
N VAL A 36 7.21 16.27 -16.33
CA VAL A 36 6.05 16.84 -15.62
C VAL A 36 4.94 15.80 -15.50
N ILE A 37 4.65 15.10 -16.60
CA ILE A 37 3.63 14.05 -16.63
C ILE A 37 4.06 12.87 -15.74
N SER A 38 5.36 12.56 -15.70
CA SER A 38 5.91 11.49 -14.84
C SER A 38 5.66 11.74 -13.36
N ARG A 39 5.75 13.00 -12.88
CA ARG A 39 5.42 13.36 -11.50
C ARG A 39 3.98 13.04 -11.13
N PHE A 40 3.03 13.33 -12.01
CA PHE A 40 1.61 13.03 -11.76
C PHE A 40 1.32 11.53 -11.86
N LEU A 41 1.85 10.86 -12.87
CA LEU A 41 1.66 9.43 -13.11
C LEU A 41 2.28 8.56 -12.00
N PHE A 42 3.34 9.02 -11.36
CA PHE A 42 3.91 8.37 -10.18
C PHE A 42 3.23 8.81 -8.88
N GLY A 43 3.09 10.12 -8.68
CA GLY A 43 2.65 10.69 -7.41
C GLY A 43 1.22 10.31 -7.05
N LEU A 44 0.30 10.30 -8.02
CA LEU A 44 -1.11 10.01 -7.75
C LEU A 44 -1.32 8.55 -7.27
N PRO A 45 -0.83 7.50 -7.98
CA PRO A 45 -0.91 6.14 -7.48
C PRO A 45 -0.22 5.93 -6.12
N VAL A 46 0.92 6.59 -5.87
CA VAL A 46 1.64 6.50 -4.60
C VAL A 46 0.81 7.06 -3.46
N ILE A 47 0.25 8.26 -3.61
CA ILE A 47 -0.61 8.89 -2.59
C ILE A 47 -1.85 8.03 -2.32
N LEU A 48 -2.52 7.54 -3.37
CA LEU A 48 -3.68 6.64 -3.22
C LEU A 48 -3.30 5.36 -2.47
N SER A 49 -2.18 4.75 -2.85
CA SER A 49 -1.65 3.56 -2.18
C SER A 49 -1.36 3.84 -0.71
N GLY A 50 -0.88 5.05 -0.38
CA GLY A 50 -0.72 5.55 0.97
C GLY A 50 -1.96 5.47 1.83
N PHE A 51 -3.06 6.07 1.35
CA PHE A 51 -4.34 6.03 2.06
C PHE A 51 -4.86 4.59 2.22
N LEU A 52 -4.70 3.75 1.19
CA LEU A 52 -5.04 2.33 1.27
C LEU A 52 -4.18 1.58 2.29
N GLY A 53 -2.89 1.91 2.39
CA GLY A 53 -1.97 1.34 3.37
C GLY A 53 -2.42 1.65 4.81
N ILE A 54 -2.77 2.92 5.09
CA ILE A 54 -3.31 3.33 6.40
C ILE A 54 -4.58 2.54 6.72
N ALA A 55 -5.54 2.48 5.77
CA ALA A 55 -6.76 1.71 5.96
C ALA A 55 -6.48 0.21 6.19
N GLY A 56 -5.54 -0.36 5.44
CA GLY A 56 -5.11 -1.75 5.56
C GLY A 56 -4.50 -2.08 6.91
N VAL A 57 -3.64 -1.22 7.46
CA VAL A 57 -3.08 -1.35 8.81
C VAL A 57 -4.18 -1.26 9.87
N VAL A 58 -5.10 -0.29 9.75
CA VAL A 58 -6.22 -0.15 10.71
C VAL A 58 -7.13 -1.38 10.71
N ILE A 59 -7.43 -1.94 9.53
CA ILE A 59 -8.23 -3.18 9.41
C ILE A 59 -7.48 -4.36 10.03
N LEU A 60 -6.18 -4.49 9.77
CA LEU A 60 -5.38 -5.59 10.30
C LEU A 60 -5.22 -5.51 11.83
N TYR A 61 -5.12 -4.30 12.37
CA TYR A 61 -5.11 -4.05 13.81
C TYR A 61 -6.42 -4.51 14.48
N LYS A 62 -7.58 -4.27 13.84
CA LYS A 62 -8.87 -4.81 14.31
C LYS A 62 -8.91 -6.34 14.26
N GLY A 63 -8.21 -6.94 13.30
CA GLY A 63 -8.04 -8.39 13.14
C GLY A 63 -6.85 -9.02 13.87
N ARG A 64 -6.26 -8.34 14.87
CA ARG A 64 -4.99 -8.79 15.47
C ARG A 64 -5.04 -10.20 16.06
N ASN A 65 -6.19 -10.60 16.61
CA ASN A 65 -6.39 -11.92 17.23
C ASN A 65 -6.60 -13.06 16.21
N GLU A 66 -6.77 -12.75 14.92
CA GLU A 66 -6.89 -13.77 13.89
C GLU A 66 -5.56 -14.55 13.73
N PRO A 67 -5.59 -15.84 13.34
CA PRO A 67 -4.37 -16.63 13.17
C PRO A 67 -3.40 -15.99 12.16
N ILE A 68 -2.11 -16.21 12.37
CA ILE A 68 -1.07 -15.76 11.44
C ILE A 68 -1.00 -16.76 10.30
N ASP A 69 -1.42 -16.34 9.11
CA ASP A 69 -1.27 -17.05 7.84
C ASP A 69 -0.45 -16.22 6.85
N GLU A 70 -0.16 -16.78 5.68
CA GLU A 70 0.57 -16.09 4.60
C GLU A 70 -0.11 -14.78 4.19
N LYS A 71 -1.44 -14.76 4.13
CA LYS A 71 -2.22 -13.58 3.73
C LYS A 71 -2.05 -12.45 4.75
N LYS A 72 -2.04 -12.76 6.05
CA LYS A 72 -1.83 -11.79 7.12
C LYS A 72 -0.41 -11.24 7.11
N ILE A 73 0.59 -12.07 6.80
CA ILE A 73 1.98 -11.61 6.64
C ILE A 73 2.07 -10.63 5.46
N ILE A 74 1.54 -10.98 4.29
CA ILE A 74 1.55 -10.10 3.11
C ILE A 74 0.79 -8.80 3.42
N ALA A 75 -0.39 -8.90 4.04
CA ALA A 75 -1.20 -7.75 4.40
C ALA A 75 -0.50 -6.82 5.39
N PHE A 76 0.22 -7.38 6.37
CA PHE A 76 0.99 -6.59 7.31
C PHE A 76 2.17 -5.89 6.61
N VAL A 77 2.96 -6.62 5.83
CA VAL A 77 4.16 -6.10 5.18
C VAL A 77 3.81 -5.00 4.17
N VAL A 78 2.90 -5.27 3.23
CA VAL A 78 2.59 -4.33 2.13
C VAL A 78 1.96 -3.06 2.67
N ASN A 79 0.94 -3.18 3.54
CA ASN A 79 0.27 -2.01 4.08
C ASN A 79 1.20 -1.18 4.96
N SER A 80 2.02 -1.81 5.82
CA SER A 80 2.95 -1.08 6.69
C SER A 80 4.07 -0.42 5.90
N ALA A 81 4.64 -1.11 4.90
CA ALA A 81 5.67 -0.55 4.03
C ALA A 81 5.15 0.68 3.28
N MET A 82 3.90 0.65 2.81
CA MET A 82 3.28 1.77 2.12
C MET A 82 3.06 2.98 3.04
N VAL A 83 2.64 2.74 4.29
CA VAL A 83 2.53 3.82 5.29
C VAL A 83 3.91 4.44 5.57
N LEU A 84 4.93 3.61 5.78
CA LEU A 84 6.29 4.09 6.01
C LEU A 84 6.83 4.88 4.82
N LEU A 85 6.56 4.44 3.59
CA LEU A 85 6.96 5.14 2.38
C LEU A 85 6.34 6.54 2.31
N ILE A 86 5.05 6.67 2.60
CA ILE A 86 4.38 7.98 2.61
C ILE A 86 4.93 8.89 3.69
N VAL A 87 5.13 8.37 4.90
CA VAL A 87 5.74 9.13 6.00
C VAL A 87 7.14 9.61 5.61
N ALA A 88 7.95 8.75 4.99
CA ALA A 88 9.27 9.12 4.50
C ALA A 88 9.23 10.20 3.41
N ILE A 89 8.29 10.10 2.46
CA ILE A 89 8.09 11.12 1.42
C ILE A 89 7.68 12.47 2.04
N PHE A 90 6.73 12.46 2.98
CA PHE A 90 6.30 13.68 3.67
C PHE A 90 7.44 14.34 4.43
N ILE A 91 8.21 13.56 5.20
CA ILE A 91 9.39 14.05 5.94
C ILE A 91 10.43 14.60 4.97
N SER A 92 10.72 13.86 3.89
CA SER A 92 11.67 14.30 2.86
C SER A 92 11.26 15.64 2.24
N ASN A 93 9.96 15.86 2.01
CA ASN A 93 9.44 17.08 1.39
C ASN A 93 9.16 18.22 2.41
N THR A 94 9.37 17.98 3.71
CA THR A 94 9.31 19.04 4.74
C THR A 94 10.69 19.47 5.21
N LEU A 95 11.69 18.59 5.11
CA LEU A 95 13.09 18.90 5.44
C LEU A 95 13.87 19.53 4.28
N TYR A 96 13.38 19.40 3.04
CA TYR A 96 13.93 20.00 1.82
C TYR A 96 12.88 20.90 1.15
#